data_AF-A0A966P942-F1
#
_entry.id   AF-A0A966P942-F1
#
_cell.length_a   1.000
_cell.length_b   1.000
_cell.length_c   1.000
_cell.angle_alpha   90.00
_cell.angle_beta   90.00
_cell.angle_gamma   90.00
#
_symmetry.space_group_name_H-M   'P 1'
#
loop_
_entity.id
_entity.type
_entity.pdbx_description
1 polymer ?
#
loop_
_entity_poly.entity_id
_entity_poly.type
_entity_poly.pdbx_seq_one_letter_code
_entity_poly.pdbx_strand_id
1 'polypeptide(L)'
;MLSIIREIKLGFTELFPGGRFRYVLVVLSMLAAVISVSELLVMKFFVNIVVQEGEIERNRFILLGSGIAIFFILTRVSQYYQRVYRVKAFARSFKSLRKLKKRGAKNPEWAMAFEVSNILTQATQVIAVLAFTLIIEPVFAAVNFLVVLVILAVIGRIFAKQLKVQQ
;
A
#
# COMPACT_ATOMS: atom_id res chain seq x y z
N MET A 1 6.37 14.31 -13.22
CA MET A 1 5.32 13.38 -12.72
C MET A 1 4.79 12.45 -13.80
N LEU A 2 4.39 12.94 -14.99
CA LEU A 2 3.86 12.09 -16.08
C LEU A 2 4.81 10.98 -16.55
N SER A 3 6.13 11.22 -16.57
CA SER A 3 7.12 10.20 -16.93
C SER A 3 7.17 9.03 -15.94
N ILE A 4 7.12 9.27 -14.62
CA ILE A 4 7.09 8.20 -13.61
C ILE A 4 5.82 7.34 -13.76
N ILE A 5 4.66 7.98 -13.91
CA ILE A 5 3.38 7.26 -14.04
C ILE A 5 3.39 6.41 -15.31
N ARG A 6 3.97 6.93 -16.40
CA ARG A 6 4.12 6.20 -17.66
C ARG A 6 5.06 4.99 -17.49
N GLU A 7 6.21 5.16 -16.85
CA GLU A 7 7.16 4.07 -16.59
C GLU A 7 6.57 2.98 -15.68
N ILE A 8 5.89 3.37 -14.59
CA ILE A 8 5.20 2.43 -13.71
C ILE A 8 4.11 1.67 -14.48
N LYS A 9 3.33 2.38 -15.31
CA LYS A 9 2.28 1.76 -16.12
C LYS A 9 2.85 0.80 -17.15
N LEU A 10 3.90 1.21 -17.87
CA LEU A 10 4.57 0.39 -18.88
C LEU A 10 5.20 -0.86 -18.24
N GLY A 11 5.99 -0.69 -17.18
CA GLY A 11 6.58 -1.80 -16.42
C GLY A 11 5.51 -2.74 -15.85
N PHE A 12 4.40 -2.21 -15.34
CA PHE A 12 3.27 -3.03 -14.89
C PHE A 12 2.62 -3.82 -16.04
N THR A 13 2.42 -3.20 -17.20
CA THR A 13 1.80 -3.88 -18.35
C THR A 13 2.71 -4.92 -18.99
N GLU A 14 4.02 -4.66 -19.07
CA GLU A 14 5.02 -5.54 -19.68
C GLU A 14 5.39 -6.72 -18.78
N LEU A 15 5.56 -6.49 -17.46
CA LEU A 15 5.92 -7.55 -16.51
C LEU A 15 4.74 -8.45 -16.14
N PHE A 16 3.50 -7.96 -16.28
CA PHE A 16 2.29 -8.73 -15.96
C PHE A 16 1.34 -8.84 -17.17
N PRO A 17 1.68 -9.57 -18.24
CA PRO A 17 0.83 -9.68 -19.43
C PRO A 17 -0.46 -10.51 -19.20
N GLY A 18 -0.52 -11.36 -18.16
CA GLY A 18 -1.69 -12.19 -17.85
C GLY A 18 -2.73 -11.50 -16.98
N GLY A 19 -3.96 -11.35 -17.49
CA GLY A 19 -5.06 -10.64 -16.80
C GLY A 19 -5.39 -11.14 -15.39
N ARG A 20 -5.30 -12.46 -15.15
CA ARG A 20 -5.50 -13.05 -13.79
C ARG A 20 -4.47 -12.56 -12.77
N PHE A 21 -3.23 -12.31 -13.20
CA PHE A 21 -2.16 -11.85 -12.30
C PHE A 21 -2.31 -10.37 -11.96
N ARG A 22 -2.71 -9.55 -12.94
CA ARG A 22 -3.03 -8.13 -12.69
C ARG A 22 -4.14 -7.99 -11.65
N TYR A 23 -5.20 -8.80 -11.73
CA TYR A 23 -6.30 -8.77 -10.77
C TYR A 23 -5.85 -9.09 -9.34
N VAL A 24 -5.01 -10.12 -9.16
CA VAL A 24 -4.48 -10.47 -7.83
C VAL A 24 -3.68 -9.32 -7.21
N LEU A 25 -2.91 -8.57 -8.00
CA LEU A 25 -2.15 -7.42 -7.50
C LEU A 25 -3.05 -6.26 -7.09
N VAL A 26 -4.10 -5.98 -7.87
CA VAL A 26 -5.08 -4.95 -7.52
C VAL A 26 -5.78 -5.31 -6.21
N VAL A 27 -6.26 -6.56 -6.07
CA VAL A 27 -6.90 -7.04 -4.84
C VAL A 27 -5.95 -6.95 -3.64
N LEU A 28 -4.69 -7.38 -3.80
CA LEU A 28 -3.71 -7.28 -2.71
C LEU A 28 -3.38 -5.83 -2.35
N SER A 29 -3.33 -4.92 -3.32
CA SER A 29 -3.10 -3.50 -3.07
C SER A 29 -4.28 -2.87 -2.33
N MET A 30 -5.52 -3.22 -2.72
CA MET A 30 -6.74 -2.77 -2.05
C MET A 30 -6.83 -3.28 -0.61
N LEU A 31 -6.49 -4.55 -0.36
CA LEU A 31 -6.39 -5.07 1.01
C LEU A 31 -5.38 -4.27 1.85
N ALA A 32 -4.29 -3.79 1.24
CA ALA A 32 -3.26 -3.04 1.95
C ALA A 32 -3.77 -1.66 2.37
N ALA A 33 -4.49 -1.02 1.45
CA ALA A 33 -5.17 0.23 1.70
C ALA A 33 -6.19 0.10 2.84
N VAL A 34 -7.02 -0.95 2.84
CA VAL A 34 -7.98 -1.21 3.93
C VAL A 34 -7.27 -1.41 5.26
N ILE A 35 -6.16 -2.16 5.29
CA ILE A 35 -5.35 -2.34 6.50
C ILE A 35 -4.81 -1.00 7.00
N SER A 36 -4.23 -0.17 6.12
CA SER A 36 -3.71 1.14 6.52
C SER A 36 -4.79 2.09 7.05
N VAL A 37 -5.97 2.12 6.43
CA VAL A 37 -7.11 2.91 6.93
C VAL A 37 -7.59 2.38 8.29
N SER A 38 -7.58 1.05 8.47
CA SER A 38 -7.94 0.42 9.75
C SER A 38 -6.95 0.78 10.86
N GLU A 39 -5.66 0.83 10.57
CA GLU A 39 -4.64 1.29 11.53
C GLU A 39 -4.85 2.75 11.95
N LEU A 40 -5.26 3.62 11.02
CA LEU A 40 -5.61 5.01 11.35
C LEU A 40 -6.87 5.10 12.21
N LEU A 41 -7.88 4.28 11.93
CA LEU A 41 -9.08 4.19 12.77
C LEU A 41 -8.73 3.76 14.19
N VAL A 42 -7.86 2.76 14.36
CA VAL A 42 -7.34 2.35 15.67
C VAL A 42 -6.71 3.52 16.41
N MET A 43 -5.84 4.26 15.74
CA MET A 43 -5.18 5.42 16.33
C MET A 43 -6.20 6.49 16.74
N LYS A 44 -7.19 6.78 15.90
CA LYS A 44 -8.24 7.75 16.21
C LYS A 44 -9.08 7.32 17.42
N PHE A 45 -9.48 6.06 17.46
CA PHE A 45 -10.24 5.52 18.60
C PHE A 45 -9.41 5.54 19.89
N PHE A 46 -8.14 5.18 19.81
CA PHE A 46 -7.22 5.23 20.93
C PHE A 46 -7.10 6.65 21.49
N VAL A 47 -6.84 7.64 20.64
CA VAL A 47 -6.74 9.05 21.06
C VAL A 47 -8.06 9.52 21.69
N ASN A 48 -9.21 9.20 21.10
CA ASN A 48 -10.50 9.60 21.66
C ASN A 48 -10.74 9.02 23.06
N ILE A 49 -10.35 7.76 23.31
CA ILE A 49 -10.49 7.13 24.63
C ILE A 49 -9.58 7.80 25.65
N VAL A 50 -8.31 8.05 25.29
CA VAL A 50 -7.33 8.68 26.18
C VAL A 50 -7.73 10.12 26.52
N VAL A 51 -8.24 10.88 25.55
CA VAL A 51 -8.69 12.27 25.79
C VAL A 51 -9.94 12.32 26.68
N GLN A 52 -10.78 11.29 26.64
CA GLN A 52 -12.05 11.20 27.39
C GLN A 52 -11.93 10.35 28.67
N GLU A 53 -10.72 10.00 29.11
CA GLU A 53 -10.47 9.02 30.20
C GLU A 53 -11.13 9.41 31.54
N GLY A 54 -11.43 10.70 31.75
CA GLY A 54 -12.15 11.21 32.94
C GLY A 54 -13.68 11.25 32.83
N GLU A 55 -14.25 11.12 31.62
CA GLU A 55 -15.70 11.17 31.38
C GLU A 55 -16.32 9.77 31.15
N ILE A 56 -15.47 8.78 30.86
CA ILE A 56 -15.91 7.43 30.51
C ILE A 56 -15.99 6.55 31.77
N GLU A 57 -17.13 5.87 31.93
CA GLU A 57 -17.30 4.85 32.95
C GLU A 57 -16.27 3.71 32.79
N ARG A 58 -15.65 3.30 33.91
CA ARG A 58 -14.56 2.31 33.93
C ARG A 58 -14.84 1.01 33.16
N ASN A 59 -16.06 0.47 33.24
CA ASN A 59 -16.43 -0.74 32.50
C ASN A 59 -16.41 -0.51 30.98
N ARG A 60 -16.88 0.66 30.53
CA ARG A 60 -16.89 1.04 29.12
C ARG A 60 -15.48 1.32 28.61
N PHE A 61 -14.63 1.93 29.44
CA PHE A 61 -13.21 2.11 29.13
C PHE A 61 -12.51 0.77 28.88
N ILE A 62 -12.69 -0.21 29.79
CA ILE A 62 -12.09 -1.55 29.63
C ILE A 62 -12.63 -2.26 28.38
N LEU A 63 -13.93 -2.15 28.09
CA LEU A 63 -14.53 -2.75 26.90
C LEU A 63 -13.97 -2.13 25.61
N LEU A 64 -13.88 -0.80 25.54
CA LEU A 64 -13.34 -0.11 24.37
C LEU A 64 -11.83 -0.38 24.20
N GLY A 65 -11.07 -0.35 25.29
CA GLY A 65 -9.63 -0.65 25.28
C GLY A 65 -9.33 -2.09 24.84
N SER A 66 -10.08 -3.07 25.36
CA SER A 66 -9.94 -4.47 24.93
C SER A 66 -10.37 -4.67 23.48
N GLY A 67 -11.46 -4.04 23.03
CA GLY A 67 -11.90 -4.04 21.65
C GLY A 67 -10.83 -3.49 20.70
N ILE A 68 -10.20 -2.36 21.05
CA ILE A 68 -9.09 -1.79 20.27
C ILE A 68 -7.89 -2.74 20.27
N ALA A 69 -7.52 -3.33 21.39
CA ALA A 69 -6.39 -4.26 21.46
C ALA A 69 -6.60 -5.47 20.55
N ILE A 70 -7.79 -6.06 20.56
CA ILE A 70 -8.17 -7.18 19.68
C ILE A 70 -8.11 -6.73 18.21
N PHE A 71 -8.70 -5.58 17.88
CA PHE A 71 -8.70 -5.07 16.53
C PHE A 71 -7.27 -4.74 16.04
N PHE A 72 -6.43 -4.19 16.90
CA PHE A 72 -5.02 -3.94 16.61
C PHE A 72 -4.28 -5.25 16.29
N ILE A 73 -4.44 -6.29 17.12
CA ILE A 73 -3.86 -7.62 16.84
C ILE A 73 -4.36 -8.15 15.49
N LEU A 74 -5.66 -8.04 15.21
CA LEU A 74 -6.25 -8.48 13.96
C LEU A 74 -5.66 -7.75 12.75
N THR A 75 -5.47 -6.44 12.83
CA THR A 75 -4.83 -5.66 11.76
C THR A 75 -3.38 -6.09 11.52
N ARG A 76 -2.62 -6.35 12.60
CA ARG A 76 -1.23 -6.84 12.51
C ARG A 76 -1.14 -8.22 11.87
N VAL A 77 -2.01 -9.14 12.28
CA VAL A 77 -2.10 -10.48 11.69
C VAL A 77 -2.49 -10.40 10.22
N SER A 78 -3.49 -9.57 9.88
CA SER A 78 -3.91 -9.36 8.49
C SER A 78 -2.78 -8.81 7.62
N GLN A 79 -2.01 -7.84 8.14
CA GLN A 79 -0.84 -7.29 7.47
C GLN A 79 0.24 -8.36 7.22
N TYR A 80 0.48 -9.23 8.20
CA TYR A 80 1.41 -10.36 8.05
C TYR A 80 0.95 -11.33 6.96
N TYR A 81 -0.30 -11.78 7.02
CA TYR A 81 -0.86 -12.72 6.03
C TYR A 81 -0.86 -12.13 4.63
N GLN A 82 -1.17 -10.85 4.49
CA GLN A 82 -1.12 -10.15 3.22
C GLN A 82 0.30 -10.20 2.62
N ARG A 83 1.34 -9.88 3.41
CA ARG A 83 2.73 -9.92 2.95
C ARG A 83 3.12 -11.33 2.50
N VAL A 84 2.79 -12.34 3.29
CA VAL A 84 3.08 -13.75 2.96
C VAL A 84 2.32 -14.21 1.72
N TYR A 85 1.03 -13.89 1.63
CA TYR A 85 0.19 -14.27 0.50
C TYR A 85 0.67 -13.63 -0.79
N ARG A 86 1.11 -12.37 -0.75
CA ARG A 86 1.71 -11.70 -1.90
C ARG A 86 2.90 -12.48 -2.45
N VAL A 87 3.84 -12.88 -1.59
CA VAL A 87 5.01 -13.68 -2.00
C VAL A 87 4.57 -15.01 -2.63
N LYS A 88 3.62 -15.72 -2.01
CA LYS A 88 3.08 -16.99 -2.53
C LYS A 88 2.34 -16.82 -3.86
N ALA A 89 1.55 -15.76 -4.01
CA ALA A 89 0.82 -15.42 -5.22
C ALA A 89 1.79 -15.14 -6.37
N PHE A 90 2.85 -14.36 -6.12
CA PHE A 90 3.92 -14.14 -7.10
C PHE A 90 4.63 -15.44 -7.48
N ALA A 91 5.03 -16.25 -6.50
CA ALA A 91 5.69 -17.53 -6.76
C ALA A 91 4.84 -18.45 -7.66
N ARG A 92 3.53 -18.52 -7.40
CA ARG A 92 2.58 -19.28 -8.21
C ARG A 92 2.45 -18.72 -9.62
N SER A 93 2.35 -17.39 -9.73
CA SER A 93 2.20 -16.67 -11.00
C SER A 93 3.40 -16.86 -11.93
N PHE A 94 4.60 -16.76 -11.37
CA PHE A 94 5.83 -16.97 -12.12
C PHE A 94 6.07 -18.45 -12.47
N LYS A 95 5.66 -19.40 -11.62
CA LYS A 95 5.71 -20.84 -11.95
C LYS A 95 4.83 -21.16 -13.18
N SER A 96 3.67 -20.53 -13.31
CA SER A 96 2.83 -20.65 -14.51
C SER A 96 3.40 -19.92 -15.73
N LEU A 97 4.01 -18.75 -15.56
CA LEU A 97 4.69 -18.02 -16.66
C LEU A 97 5.93 -18.78 -17.18
N ARG A 98 6.69 -19.44 -16.30
CA ARG A 98 7.86 -20.26 -16.67
C ARG A 98 7.49 -21.56 -17.41
N LYS A 99 6.23 -22.02 -17.32
CA LYS A 99 5.71 -23.07 -18.23
C LYS A 99 5.45 -22.54 -19.65
N LEU A 100 5.26 -21.23 -19.82
CA LEU A 100 4.97 -20.58 -21.10
C LEU A 100 6.23 -20.00 -21.78
N LYS A 101 7.28 -19.64 -21.03
CA LYS A 101 8.52 -19.02 -21.56
C LYS A 101 9.70 -20.00 -21.44
N LYS A 102 10.35 -20.37 -22.56
CA LYS A 102 11.53 -21.28 -22.62
C LYS A 102 12.57 -20.91 -21.56
N ARG A 103 13.15 -21.93 -20.90
CA ARG A 103 14.23 -21.87 -19.90
C ARG A 103 15.36 -20.93 -20.38
N GLY A 104 15.46 -19.72 -19.82
CA GLY A 104 16.55 -18.80 -20.18
C GLY A 104 16.53 -17.44 -19.48
N ALA A 105 15.38 -16.96 -19.01
CA ALA A 105 15.33 -15.69 -18.27
C ALA A 105 15.92 -15.87 -16.86
N LYS A 106 17.13 -15.33 -16.67
CA LYS A 106 17.78 -15.13 -15.37
C LYS A 106 16.86 -14.33 -14.42
N ASN A 107 17.21 -14.35 -13.15
CA ASN A 107 16.46 -13.89 -11.97
C ASN A 107 16.13 -12.37 -11.78
N PRO A 108 16.37 -11.38 -12.69
CA PRO A 108 16.00 -9.97 -12.45
C PRO A 108 14.50 -9.63 -12.56
N GLU A 109 13.74 -10.33 -13.41
CA GLU A 109 12.31 -10.04 -13.63
C GLU A 109 11.49 -10.21 -12.34
N TRP A 110 11.93 -11.11 -11.43
CA TRP A 110 11.32 -11.32 -10.13
C TRP A 110 11.44 -10.10 -9.22
N ALA A 111 12.65 -9.56 -9.06
CA ALA A 111 12.90 -8.40 -8.21
C ALA A 111 12.12 -7.19 -8.73
N MET A 112 12.14 -6.96 -10.04
CA MET A 112 11.45 -5.83 -10.66
C MET A 112 9.92 -5.92 -10.50
N ALA A 113 9.34 -7.12 -10.67
CA ALA A 113 7.92 -7.35 -10.46
C ALA A 113 7.48 -7.12 -9.00
N PHE A 114 8.31 -7.51 -8.03
CA PHE A 114 8.08 -7.23 -6.61
C PHE A 114 8.17 -5.73 -6.30
N GLU A 115 9.14 -5.03 -6.88
CA GLU A 115 9.29 -3.57 -6.70
C GLU A 115 8.09 -2.81 -7.29
N VAL A 116 7.68 -3.12 -8.52
CA VAL A 116 6.50 -2.47 -9.14
C VAL A 116 5.24 -2.72 -8.31
N SER A 117 5.08 -3.93 -7.77
CA SER A 117 3.96 -4.26 -6.89
C SER A 117 4.01 -3.55 -5.54
N ASN A 118 5.20 -3.40 -4.94
CA ASN A 118 5.40 -2.59 -3.74
C ASN A 118 4.99 -1.15 -3.99
N ILE A 119 5.46 -0.54 -5.07
CA ILE A 119 5.14 0.84 -5.44
C ILE A 119 3.63 0.99 -5.63
N LEU A 120 2.99 0.07 -6.35
CA LEU A 120 1.53 0.11 -6.56
C LEU A 120 0.75 -0.02 -5.24
N THR A 121 1.18 -0.92 -4.37
CA THR A 121 0.56 -1.13 -3.04
C THR A 121 0.67 0.13 -2.20
N GLN A 122 1.87 0.70 -2.10
CA GLN A 122 2.13 1.92 -1.33
C GLN A 122 1.39 3.12 -1.91
N ALA A 123 1.35 3.27 -3.23
CA ALA A 123 0.58 4.33 -3.88
C ALA A 123 -0.91 4.21 -3.55
N THR A 124 -1.47 3.00 -3.57
CA THR A 124 -2.88 2.75 -3.23
C THR A 124 -3.14 3.04 -1.75
N GLN A 125 -2.22 2.68 -0.86
CA GLN A 125 -2.29 3.03 0.56
C GLN A 125 -2.29 4.54 0.78
N VAL A 126 -1.38 5.29 0.14
CA VAL A 126 -1.32 6.75 0.25
C VAL A 126 -2.63 7.38 -0.23
N ILE A 127 -3.16 6.94 -1.37
CA ILE A 127 -4.45 7.43 -1.88
C ILE A 127 -5.58 7.15 -0.90
N ALA A 128 -5.65 5.93 -0.35
CA ALA A 128 -6.69 5.54 0.60
C ALA A 128 -6.60 6.33 1.91
N VAL A 129 -5.38 6.54 2.42
CA VAL A 129 -5.13 7.36 3.61
C VAL A 129 -5.57 8.81 3.35
N LEU A 130 -5.17 9.40 2.23
CA LEU A 130 -5.59 10.76 1.87
C LEU A 130 -7.11 10.88 1.73
N ALA A 131 -7.77 9.93 1.07
CA ALA A 131 -9.22 9.89 0.94
C ALA A 131 -9.91 9.76 2.30
N PHE A 132 -9.40 8.90 3.18
CA PHE A 132 -9.90 8.74 4.54
C PHE A 132 -9.73 10.02 5.36
N THR A 133 -8.55 10.64 5.33
CA THR A 133 -8.29 11.90 6.02
C THR A 133 -9.15 13.03 5.46
N LEU A 134 -9.41 13.06 4.15
CA LEU A 134 -10.28 14.07 3.52
C LEU A 134 -11.72 14.01 4.05
N ILE A 135 -12.22 12.81 4.37
CA ILE A 135 -13.55 12.63 4.97
C ILE A 135 -13.58 13.13 6.42
N ILE A 136 -12.49 12.96 7.18
CA ILE A 136 -12.46 13.29 8.61
C ILE A 136 -12.07 14.75 8.86
N GLU A 137 -10.98 15.21 8.24
CA GLU A 137 -10.41 16.55 8.43
C GLU A 137 -9.94 17.11 7.08
N PRO A 138 -10.84 17.76 6.30
CA PRO A 138 -10.55 18.19 4.93
C PRO A 138 -9.35 19.15 4.82
N VAL A 139 -9.19 20.07 5.77
CA VAL A 139 -8.09 21.04 5.77
C VAL A 139 -6.76 20.34 5.98
N PHE A 140 -6.69 19.44 6.96
CA PHE A 140 -5.49 18.65 7.22
C PHE A 140 -5.16 17.73 6.04
N ALA A 141 -6.17 17.17 5.38
CA ALA A 141 -6.00 16.39 4.15
C ALA A 141 -5.42 17.23 3.01
N ALA A 142 -5.89 18.45 2.80
CA ALA A 142 -5.39 19.35 1.76
C ALA A 142 -3.90 19.70 1.98
N VAL A 143 -3.51 19.97 3.23
CA VAL A 143 -2.10 20.21 3.59
C VAL A 143 -1.25 18.97 3.34
N ASN A 144 -1.69 17.79 3.78
CA ASN A 144 -0.97 16.54 3.51
C ASN A 144 -0.86 16.23 2.02
N PHE A 145 -1.92 16.50 1.25
CA PHE A 145 -1.90 16.34 -0.19
C PHE A 145 -0.84 17.24 -0.84
N LEU A 146 -0.73 18.50 -0.40
CA LEU A 146 0.32 19.41 -0.86
C LEU A 146 1.72 18.87 -0.54
N VAL A 147 1.93 18.35 0.68
CA VAL A 147 3.20 17.71 1.07
C VAL A 147 3.54 16.53 0.16
N VAL A 148 2.56 15.65 -0.13
CA VAL A 148 2.73 14.52 -1.05
C VAL A 148 3.10 15.01 -2.45
N LEU A 149 2.45 16.07 -2.97
CA LEU A 149 2.78 16.65 -4.26
C LEU A 149 4.23 17.17 -4.32
N VAL A 150 4.69 17.85 -3.26
CA VAL A 150 6.07 18.35 -3.17
C VAL A 150 7.06 17.18 -3.20
N ILE A 151 6.82 16.14 -2.40
CA ILE A 151 7.68 14.94 -2.36
C ILE A 151 7.73 14.28 -3.75
N LEU A 152 6.59 14.08 -4.39
CA LEU A 152 6.53 13.48 -5.73
C LEU A 152 7.19 14.36 -6.80
N ALA A 153 7.12 15.68 -6.68
CA ALA A 153 7.81 16.60 -7.57
C ALA A 153 9.33 16.49 -7.42
N VAL A 154 9.84 16.41 -6.19
CA VAL A 154 11.27 16.23 -5.89
C VAL A 154 11.76 14.89 -6.42
N ILE A 155 11.10 13.79 -6.05
CA ILE A 155 11.45 12.44 -6.53
C ILE A 155 11.39 12.39 -8.05
N GLY A 156 10.36 12.97 -8.67
CA GLY A 156 10.22 13.01 -10.11
C GLY A 156 11.32 13.77 -10.83
N ARG A 157 11.85 14.84 -10.23
CA ARG A 157 13.01 15.56 -10.76
C ARG A 157 14.27 14.72 -10.66
N ILE A 158 14.49 14.03 -9.53
CA ILE A 158 15.65 13.15 -9.33
C ILE A 158 15.61 11.99 -10.34
N PHE A 159 14.47 11.33 -10.47
CA PHE A 159 14.27 10.22 -11.40
C PHE A 159 14.49 10.64 -12.86
N ALA A 160 13.94 11.80 -13.27
CA ALA A 160 14.17 12.32 -14.61
C ALA A 160 15.65 12.65 -14.90
N LYS A 161 16.41 13.11 -13.89
CA LYS A 161 17.86 13.29 -14.01
C LYS A 161 18.58 11.95 -14.17
N GLN A 162 18.21 10.95 -13.38
CA GLN A 162 18.82 9.62 -13.45
C GLN A 162 18.58 8.94 -14.81
N LEU A 163 17.36 9.05 -15.36
CA LEU A 163 17.05 8.51 -16.69
C LEU A 163 17.92 9.13 -17.80
N LYS A 164 18.17 10.44 -17.74
CA LYS A 164 19.03 11.13 -18.72
C LYS A 164 20.52 10.76 -18.61
N VAL A 165 20.95 10.25 -17.45
CA VAL A 165 22.33 9.81 -17.22
C VAL A 165 22.50 8.33 -17.60
N GLN A 166 21.42 7.55 -17.61
CA GLN A 166 21.42 6.13 -17.98
C GLN A 166 21.13 5.86 -19.47
N GLN A 167 20.63 6.86 -20.21
CA GLN A 167 20.54 6.85 -21.68
C GLN A 167 21.82 7.41 -22.30
#